data_AF-A0A7C3GY99-F1
#
_entry.id   AF-A0A7C3GY99-F1
#
_cell.length_a   1.000
_cell.length_b   1.000
_cell.length_c   1.000
_cell.angle_alpha   90.00
_cell.angle_beta   90.00
_cell.angle_gamma   90.00
#
_symmetry.space_group_name_H-M   'P 1'
#
loop_
_entity.id
_entity.type
_entity.pdbx_description
1 polymer ?
#
loop_
_entity_poly.entity_id
_entity_poly.type
_entity_poly.pdbx_seq_one_letter_code
_entity_poly.pdbx_strand_id
1 'polypeptide(L)'
;MEELAKAIQKKYVDDLTAKYPLHNFLILFLFILSSYIYNDLPSERILPALSSINISFLFDFKKGLLSAVSLSQFGIAILQTIAVTMIYSWLSKFFFRILSKSSDFDKYTKNIENNINASKSSDEIVNYYVSKDISIILNKQRTTLKGFHIKAEILLTFLVILITGINDLIFIDWLFLIASIFLIVFIQWRLFLFYISNFIPYYVSEKCLLNGEYSFGDK
;
A
#
# COMPACT_ATOMS: atom_id res chain seq x y z
N MET A 1 -22.13 16.15 -0.40
CA MET A 1 -21.79 14.95 -1.21
C MET A 1 -20.30 14.89 -1.58
N GLU A 2 -19.66 15.97 -2.04
CA GLU A 2 -18.17 16.01 -2.16
C GLU A 2 -17.43 15.75 -0.84
N GLU A 3 -18.01 16.17 0.28
CA GLU A 3 -17.47 15.92 1.62
C GLU A 3 -17.43 14.43 1.98
N LEU A 4 -18.41 13.64 1.53
CA LEU A 4 -18.46 12.20 1.79
C LEU A 4 -17.32 11.49 1.06
N ALA A 5 -17.11 11.81 -0.22
CA ALA A 5 -16.02 11.25 -1.02
C ALA A 5 -14.65 11.66 -0.46
N LYS A 6 -14.48 12.94 -0.05
CA LYS A 6 -13.26 13.43 0.60
C LYS A 6 -13.01 12.77 1.96
N ALA A 7 -14.06 12.56 2.75
CA ALA A 7 -13.97 11.91 4.05
C ALA A 7 -13.61 10.43 3.94
N ILE A 8 -14.21 9.71 2.98
CA ILE A 8 -13.86 8.32 2.67
C ILE A 8 -12.42 8.24 2.15
N GLN A 9 -12.01 9.17 1.28
CA GLN A 9 -10.65 9.25 0.79
C GLN A 9 -9.65 9.55 1.92
N LYS A 10 -9.97 10.47 2.84
CA LYS A 10 -9.14 10.79 4.00
C LYS A 10 -9.02 9.59 4.93
N LYS A 11 -10.13 8.93 5.27
CA LYS A 11 -10.13 7.72 6.11
C LYS A 11 -9.39 6.55 5.46
N TYR A 12 -9.51 6.38 4.15
CA TYR A 12 -8.69 5.44 3.39
C TYR A 12 -7.21 5.77 3.55
N VAL A 13 -6.81 7.02 3.37
CA VAL A 13 -5.42 7.45 3.57
C VAL A 13 -4.95 7.27 5.02
N ASP A 14 -5.77 7.57 6.01
CA ASP A 14 -5.45 7.43 7.44
C ASP A 14 -5.31 5.96 7.85
N ASP A 15 -6.20 5.09 7.33
CA ASP A 15 -6.11 3.64 7.53
C ASP A 15 -4.90 3.01 6.83
N LEU A 16 -4.42 3.62 5.75
CA LEU A 16 -3.19 3.25 5.04
C LEU A 16 -1.92 3.76 5.68
N THR A 17 -1.98 4.95 6.29
CA THR A 17 -0.83 5.61 6.92
C THR A 17 -0.67 5.28 8.40
N ALA A 18 -1.52 4.41 8.97
CA ALA A 18 -1.26 3.73 10.24
C ALA A 18 -0.01 2.81 10.11
N LYS A 19 1.16 3.45 10.18
CA LYS A 19 2.51 2.96 9.91
C LYS A 19 2.82 1.67 10.66
N TYR A 20 3.08 0.59 9.93
CA TYR A 20 3.83 -0.54 10.46
C TYR A 20 5.33 -0.30 10.24
N PRO A 21 6.17 -0.19 11.27
CA PRO A 21 7.59 0.13 11.08
C PRO A 21 8.37 -0.96 10.33
N LEU A 22 7.90 -2.21 10.36
CA LEU A 22 8.69 -3.36 9.90
C LEU A 22 8.83 -3.47 8.37
N HIS A 23 7.80 -3.10 7.60
CA HIS A 23 7.94 -3.09 6.14
C HIS A 23 8.82 -1.94 5.65
N ASN A 24 8.77 -0.78 6.31
CA ASN A 24 9.68 0.33 6.03
C ASN A 24 11.14 -0.05 6.31
N PHE A 25 11.37 -0.86 7.35
CA PHE A 25 12.68 -1.43 7.60
C PHE A 25 13.13 -2.37 6.48
N LEU A 26 12.23 -3.20 5.95
CA LEU A 26 12.53 -4.05 4.78
C LEU A 26 12.86 -3.20 3.53
N ILE A 27 12.08 -2.14 3.26
CA ILE A 27 12.34 -1.22 2.13
C ILE A 27 13.70 -0.55 2.29
N LEU A 28 14.00 -0.03 3.49
CA LEU A 28 15.31 0.54 3.80
C LEU A 28 16.44 -0.48 3.60
N PHE A 29 16.25 -1.70 4.07
CA PHE A 29 17.23 -2.77 3.90
C PHE A 29 17.47 -3.08 2.42
N LEU A 30 16.42 -3.13 1.59
CA LEU A 30 16.54 -3.31 0.15
C LEU A 30 17.32 -2.15 -0.51
N PHE A 31 17.10 -0.91 -0.08
CA PHE A 31 17.86 0.22 -0.59
C PHE A 31 19.34 0.19 -0.17
N ILE A 32 19.63 -0.14 1.09
CA ILE A 32 21.01 -0.35 1.56
C ILE A 32 21.71 -1.43 0.73
N LEU A 33 21.03 -2.56 0.50
CA LEU A 33 21.55 -3.66 -0.31
C LEU A 33 21.81 -3.21 -1.75
N SER A 34 20.87 -2.48 -2.37
CA SER A 34 21.05 -1.94 -3.72
C SER A 34 22.21 -0.95 -3.80
N SER A 35 22.37 -0.11 -2.78
CA SER A 35 23.44 0.89 -2.72
C SER A 35 24.80 0.23 -2.62
N TYR A 36 24.93 -0.82 -1.80
CA TYR A 36 26.14 -1.65 -1.74
C TYR A 36 26.43 -2.30 -3.09
N ILE A 37 25.42 -2.90 -3.74
CA ILE A 37 25.60 -3.57 -5.03
C ILE A 37 26.11 -2.59 -6.10
N TYR A 38 25.48 -1.43 -6.22
CA TYR A 38 25.83 -0.50 -7.29
C TYR A 38 27.14 0.26 -7.08
N ASN A 39 27.59 0.42 -5.83
CA ASN A 39 28.79 1.22 -5.55
C ASN A 39 30.02 0.37 -5.21
N ASP A 40 29.84 -0.79 -4.58
CA ASP A 40 30.94 -1.54 -3.96
C ASP A 40 31.19 -2.90 -4.63
N LEU A 41 30.24 -3.43 -5.42
CA LEU A 41 30.45 -4.64 -6.21
C LEU A 41 30.88 -4.31 -7.65
N PRO A 42 31.73 -5.15 -8.26
CA PRO A 42 32.14 -4.99 -9.66
C PRO A 42 31.01 -5.27 -10.66
N SER A 43 29.85 -5.76 -10.19
CA SER A 43 28.68 -5.97 -11.02
C SER A 43 27.72 -4.80 -10.84
N GLU A 44 27.65 -3.92 -11.83
CA GLU A 44 26.71 -2.78 -11.87
C GLU A 44 25.24 -3.21 -12.05
N ARG A 45 24.91 -4.49 -11.86
CA ARG A 45 23.59 -5.07 -12.11
C ARG A 45 23.09 -5.85 -10.91
N ILE A 46 21.88 -5.53 -10.48
CA ILE A 46 21.31 -6.09 -9.25
C ILE A 46 20.92 -7.56 -9.33
N LEU A 47 20.31 -7.99 -10.44
CA LEU A 47 19.88 -9.38 -10.58
C LEU A 47 21.04 -10.39 -10.46
N PRO A 48 22.15 -10.25 -11.21
CA PRO A 48 23.29 -11.15 -11.05
C PRO A 48 24.00 -10.97 -9.71
N ALA A 49 24.11 -9.74 -9.18
CA ALA A 49 24.74 -9.50 -7.89
C ALA A 49 23.99 -10.14 -6.71
N LEU A 50 22.64 -10.18 -6.76
CA LEU A 50 21.86 -10.87 -5.74
C LEU A 50 22.16 -12.37 -5.66
N SER A 51 22.52 -13.00 -6.79
CA SER A 51 22.86 -14.43 -6.82
C SER A 51 24.23 -14.75 -6.23
N SER A 52 25.13 -13.76 -6.13
CA SER A 52 26.49 -13.95 -5.60
C SER A 52 26.63 -13.57 -4.12
N ILE A 53 25.63 -12.95 -3.53
CA ILE A 53 25.64 -12.53 -2.12
C ILE A 53 25.23 -13.68 -1.21
N ASN A 54 26.12 -14.07 -0.29
CA ASN A 54 25.80 -15.03 0.76
C ASN A 54 24.79 -14.46 1.76
N ILE A 55 23.78 -15.24 2.13
CA ILE A 55 22.76 -14.83 3.11
C ILE A 55 23.41 -14.50 4.47
N SER A 56 24.49 -15.18 4.85
CA SER A 56 25.24 -14.88 6.09
C SER A 56 25.84 -13.48 6.09
N PHE A 57 26.24 -12.95 4.93
CA PHE A 57 26.76 -11.59 4.80
C PHE A 57 25.68 -10.53 5.06
N LEU A 58 24.42 -10.83 4.72
CA LEU A 58 23.30 -9.91 4.93
C LEU A 58 23.02 -9.63 6.42
N PHE A 59 23.34 -10.59 7.30
CA PHE A 59 22.99 -10.53 8.73
C PHE A 59 24.22 -10.47 9.67
N ASP A 60 25.44 -10.37 9.14
CA ASP A 60 26.65 -10.19 9.95
C ASP A 60 26.85 -8.70 10.28
N PHE A 61 26.78 -8.35 11.57
CA PHE A 61 26.95 -6.97 12.02
C PHE A 61 28.41 -6.50 12.06
N LYS A 62 29.39 -7.41 12.06
CA LYS A 62 30.82 -7.08 12.17
C LYS A 62 31.52 -7.05 10.82
N LYS A 63 31.15 -7.94 9.91
CA LYS A 63 31.77 -8.07 8.58
C LYS A 63 30.75 -8.14 7.43
N GLY A 64 29.47 -7.94 7.73
CA GLY A 64 28.40 -8.01 6.74
C GLY A 64 28.00 -6.67 6.17
N LEU A 65 26.84 -6.67 5.50
CA LEU A 65 26.31 -5.54 4.72
C LEU A 65 26.33 -4.21 5.48
N LEU A 66 25.85 -4.18 6.72
CA LEU A 66 25.77 -2.95 7.51
C LEU A 66 27.12 -2.37 7.91
N SER A 67 28.17 -3.20 7.95
CA SER A 67 29.54 -2.76 8.23
C SER A 67 30.30 -2.32 6.97
N ALA A 68 29.85 -2.79 5.80
CA ALA A 68 30.45 -2.46 4.50
C ALA A 68 29.93 -1.13 3.93
N VAL A 69 28.71 -0.74 4.30
CA VAL A 69 28.04 0.45 3.78
C VAL A 69 28.48 1.71 4.54
N SER A 70 28.85 2.74 3.79
CA SER A 70 29.23 4.05 4.31
C SER A 70 28.03 4.83 4.88
N LEU A 71 28.30 5.81 5.75
CA LEU A 71 27.25 6.63 6.35
C LEU A 71 26.46 7.44 5.30
N SER A 72 27.10 7.85 4.21
CA SER A 72 26.44 8.56 3.11
C SER A 72 25.47 7.66 2.35
N GLN A 73 25.89 6.43 2.01
CA GLN A 73 25.00 5.42 1.39
C GLN A 73 23.80 5.10 2.29
N PHE A 74 24.02 4.98 3.60
CA PHE A 74 22.93 4.79 4.56
C PHE A 74 21.96 5.98 4.59
N GLY A 75 22.48 7.22 4.59
CA GLY A 75 21.67 8.44 4.51
C GLY A 75 20.84 8.52 3.22
N ILE A 76 21.43 8.17 2.08
CA ILE A 76 20.72 8.10 0.79
C ILE A 76 19.62 7.05 0.82
N ALA A 77 19.87 5.86 1.38
CA ALA A 77 18.87 4.80 1.50
C ALA A 77 17.65 5.23 2.35
N ILE A 78 17.86 6.02 3.41
CA ILE A 78 16.77 6.63 4.19
C ILE A 78 15.94 7.58 3.32
N LEU A 79 16.60 8.47 2.57
CA LEU A 79 15.92 9.41 1.68
C LEU A 79 15.13 8.67 0.59
N GLN A 80 15.70 7.62 0.01
CA GLN A 80 15.04 6.77 -0.98
C GLN A 80 13.81 6.07 -0.39
N THR A 81 13.91 5.55 0.84
CA THR A 81 12.79 4.92 1.55
C THR A 81 11.63 5.90 1.70
N ILE A 82 11.91 7.12 2.20
CA ILE A 82 10.90 8.16 2.35
C ILE A 82 10.29 8.53 0.99
N ALA A 83 11.12 8.73 -0.03
CA ALA A 83 10.68 9.09 -1.37
C ALA A 83 9.77 8.00 -1.98
N VAL A 84 10.14 6.72 -1.86
CA VAL A 84 9.32 5.60 -2.37
C VAL A 84 7.95 5.57 -1.70
N THR A 85 7.89 5.74 -0.38
CA THR A 85 6.61 5.74 0.34
C THR A 85 5.73 6.92 -0.09
N MET A 86 6.33 8.09 -0.31
CA MET A 86 5.60 9.26 -0.81
C MET A 86 5.09 9.06 -2.24
N ILE A 87 5.94 8.54 -3.14
CA ILE A 87 5.58 8.22 -4.53
C ILE A 87 4.45 7.18 -4.54
N TYR A 88 4.56 6.14 -3.72
CA TYR A 88 3.54 5.10 -3.59
C TYR A 88 2.19 5.68 -3.14
N SER A 89 2.19 6.50 -2.09
CA SER A 89 0.98 7.15 -1.59
C SER A 89 0.31 8.02 -2.65
N TRP A 90 1.11 8.79 -3.38
CA TRP A 90 0.64 9.62 -4.49
C TRP A 90 0.06 8.76 -5.63
N LEU A 91 0.76 7.69 -6.02
CA LEU A 91 0.34 6.77 -7.07
C LEU A 91 -0.98 6.08 -6.72
N SER A 92 -1.12 5.57 -5.49
CA SER A 92 -2.35 4.92 -5.05
C SER A 92 -3.54 5.89 -5.06
N LYS A 93 -3.36 7.14 -4.61
CA LYS A 93 -4.39 8.19 -4.70
C LYS A 93 -4.77 8.50 -6.15
N PHE A 94 -3.79 8.57 -7.03
CA PHE A 94 -4.00 8.82 -8.45
C PHE A 94 -4.84 7.72 -9.11
N PHE A 95 -4.45 6.44 -8.92
CA PHE A 95 -5.22 5.30 -9.42
C PHE A 95 -6.63 5.27 -8.84
N PHE A 96 -6.78 5.46 -7.53
CA PHE A 96 -8.10 5.51 -6.90
C PHE A 96 -8.99 6.56 -7.55
N ARG A 97 -8.49 7.78 -7.79
CA ARG A 97 -9.25 8.88 -8.41
C ARG A 97 -9.67 8.57 -9.85
N ILE A 98 -8.80 7.91 -10.63
CA ILE A 98 -9.11 7.54 -12.01
C ILE A 98 -10.20 6.47 -12.02
N LEU A 99 -10.00 5.43 -11.21
CA LEU A 99 -10.90 4.29 -11.17
C LEU A 99 -12.27 4.66 -10.58
N SER A 100 -12.29 5.49 -9.54
CA SER A 100 -13.53 5.97 -8.93
C SER A 100 -14.37 6.83 -9.87
N LYS A 101 -13.75 7.56 -10.80
CA LYS A 101 -14.45 8.33 -11.84
C LYS A 101 -15.01 7.44 -12.95
N SER A 102 -14.33 6.34 -13.25
CA SER A 102 -14.77 5.39 -14.28
C SER A 102 -15.92 4.51 -13.80
N SER A 103 -16.03 4.30 -12.50
CA SER A 103 -17.15 3.59 -11.86
C SER A 103 -18.21 4.58 -11.39
N ASP A 104 -19.49 4.27 -11.55
CA ASP A 104 -20.63 5.07 -11.07
C ASP A 104 -20.78 4.94 -9.52
N PHE A 105 -19.71 5.32 -8.82
CA PHE A 105 -19.42 4.96 -7.43
C PHE A 105 -20.44 5.54 -6.45
N ASP A 106 -20.92 6.75 -6.73
CA ASP A 106 -21.95 7.41 -5.92
C ASP A 106 -23.28 6.66 -6.00
N LYS A 107 -23.64 6.18 -7.20
CA LYS A 107 -24.85 5.38 -7.42
C LYS A 107 -24.74 4.02 -6.72
N TYR A 108 -23.56 3.39 -6.79
CA TYR A 108 -23.28 2.14 -6.08
C TYR A 108 -23.43 2.29 -4.57
N THR A 109 -22.84 3.33 -3.99
CA THR A 109 -22.86 3.58 -2.55
C THR A 109 -24.29 3.89 -2.05
N LYS A 110 -25.06 4.69 -2.79
CA LYS A 110 -26.47 4.96 -2.49
C LYS A 110 -27.35 3.71 -2.54
N ASN A 111 -27.10 2.82 -3.50
CA ASN A 111 -27.86 1.58 -3.60
C ASN A 111 -27.64 0.67 -2.38
N ILE A 112 -26.39 0.60 -1.90
CA ILE A 112 -26.05 -0.11 -0.67
C ILE A 112 -26.77 0.51 0.53
N GLU A 113 -26.68 1.83 0.70
CA GLU A 113 -27.33 2.57 1.79
C GLU A 113 -28.84 2.33 1.83
N ASN A 114 -29.51 2.43 0.67
CA ASN A 114 -30.95 2.19 0.56
C ASN A 114 -31.34 0.75 0.95
N ASN A 115 -30.56 -0.24 0.51
CA ASN A 115 -30.82 -1.65 0.84
C ASN A 115 -30.65 -1.93 2.33
N ILE A 116 -29.66 -1.31 2.99
CA ILE A 116 -29.43 -1.48 4.43
C ILE A 116 -30.50 -0.77 5.25
N ASN A 117 -30.85 0.47 4.89
CA ASN A 117 -31.91 1.22 5.56
C ASN A 117 -33.27 0.52 5.43
N ALA A 118 -33.55 -0.11 4.28
CA ALA A 118 -34.76 -0.92 4.09
C ALA A 118 -34.76 -2.24 4.90
N SER A 119 -33.57 -2.79 5.20
CA SER A 119 -33.41 -4.06 5.92
C SER A 119 -33.12 -3.87 7.42
N LYS A 120 -33.13 -2.62 7.90
CA LYS A 120 -32.80 -2.28 9.27
C LYS A 120 -33.90 -2.78 10.22
N SER A 121 -33.50 -3.45 11.30
CA SER A 121 -34.44 -3.89 12.33
C SER A 121 -34.99 -2.67 13.09
N SER A 122 -36.22 -2.75 13.57
CA SER A 122 -36.79 -1.76 14.50
C SER A 122 -36.13 -1.82 15.89
N ASP A 123 -35.44 -2.92 16.21
CA ASP A 123 -34.73 -3.11 17.47
C ASP A 123 -33.28 -2.59 17.39
N GLU A 124 -32.99 -1.55 18.17
CA GLU A 124 -31.68 -0.92 18.25
C GLU A 124 -30.59 -1.83 18.82
N ILE A 125 -30.96 -2.75 19.73
CA ILE A 125 -30.01 -3.69 20.35
C ILE A 125 -29.53 -4.70 19.30
N VAL A 126 -30.45 -5.21 18.47
CA VAL A 126 -30.11 -6.10 17.36
C VAL A 126 -29.20 -5.39 16.37
N ASN A 127 -29.52 -4.14 15.99
CA ASN A 127 -28.69 -3.35 15.09
C ASN A 127 -27.27 -3.09 15.67
N TYR A 128 -27.15 -2.88 16.98
CA TYR A 128 -25.86 -2.71 17.65
C TYR A 128 -24.99 -3.97 17.59
N TYR A 129 -25.55 -5.15 17.88
CA TYR A 129 -24.81 -6.41 17.81
C TYR A 129 -24.37 -6.73 16.37
N VAL A 130 -25.25 -6.51 15.38
CA VAL A 130 -24.90 -6.69 13.97
C VAL A 130 -23.79 -5.71 13.55
N SER A 131 -23.86 -4.46 14.01
CA SER A 131 -22.79 -3.48 13.75
C SER A 131 -21.45 -3.93 14.33
N LYS A 132 -21.43 -4.46 15.56
CA LYS A 132 -20.22 -4.98 16.19
C LYS A 132 -19.59 -6.15 15.40
N ASP A 133 -20.41 -7.06 14.89
CA ASP A 133 -19.92 -8.16 14.04
C ASP A 133 -19.35 -7.63 12.72
N ILE A 134 -19.99 -6.62 12.13
CA ILE A 134 -19.49 -5.93 10.94
C ILE A 134 -18.15 -5.23 11.24
N SER A 135 -17.98 -4.60 12.41
CA SER A 135 -16.72 -3.98 12.82
C SER A 135 -15.57 -5.00 12.87
N ILE A 136 -15.83 -6.21 13.35
CA ILE A 136 -14.83 -7.30 13.37
C ILE A 136 -14.44 -7.69 11.95
N ILE A 137 -15.43 -7.84 11.05
CA ILE A 137 -15.18 -8.14 9.63
C ILE A 137 -14.39 -7.01 8.98
N LEU A 138 -14.76 -5.74 9.22
CA LEU A 138 -14.07 -4.56 8.71
C LEU A 138 -12.60 -4.51 9.14
N ASN A 139 -12.30 -4.84 10.39
CA ASN A 139 -10.92 -4.90 10.87
C ASN A 139 -10.09 -5.97 10.13
N LYS A 140 -10.70 -7.13 9.84
CA LYS A 140 -10.05 -8.18 9.03
C LYS A 140 -9.82 -7.74 7.58
N GLN A 141 -10.81 -7.07 6.97
CA GLN A 141 -10.68 -6.54 5.61
C GLN A 141 -9.64 -5.42 5.54
N ARG A 142 -9.58 -4.54 6.55
CA ARG A 142 -8.56 -3.48 6.67
C ARG A 142 -7.16 -4.07 6.73
N THR A 143 -6.96 -5.12 7.52
CA THR A 143 -5.67 -5.81 7.62
C THR A 143 -5.26 -6.43 6.27
N THR A 144 -6.20 -7.04 5.57
CA THR A 144 -5.98 -7.58 4.23
C THR A 144 -5.61 -6.50 3.22
N LEU A 145 -6.32 -5.36 3.24
CA LEU A 145 -6.05 -4.20 2.39
C LEU A 145 -4.62 -3.68 2.62
N LYS A 146 -4.23 -3.50 3.88
CA LYS A 146 -2.85 -3.13 4.27
C LYS A 146 -1.81 -4.09 3.70
N GLY A 147 -2.07 -5.40 3.76
CA GLY A 147 -1.19 -6.40 3.16
C GLY A 147 -1.00 -6.23 1.65
N PHE A 148 -2.04 -5.82 0.91
CA PHE A 148 -1.89 -5.49 -0.51
C PHE A 148 -1.04 -4.24 -0.74
N HIS A 149 -1.22 -3.20 0.08
CA HIS A 149 -0.43 -1.98 -0.03
C HIS A 149 1.06 -2.23 0.22
N ILE A 150 1.39 -2.97 1.29
CA ILE A 150 2.78 -3.32 1.62
C ILE A 150 3.44 -4.08 0.45
N LYS A 151 2.74 -5.08 -0.12
CA LYS A 151 3.26 -5.82 -1.28
C LYS A 151 3.50 -4.93 -2.49
N ALA A 152 2.58 -4.01 -2.77
CA ALA A 152 2.70 -3.07 -3.88
C ALA A 152 3.85 -2.06 -3.68
N GLU A 153 4.08 -1.62 -2.45
CA GLU A 153 5.15 -0.70 -2.10
C GLU A 153 6.53 -1.38 -2.17
N ILE A 154 6.65 -2.63 -1.72
CA ILE A 154 7.86 -3.45 -1.91
C ILE A 154 8.14 -3.64 -3.41
N LEU A 155 7.12 -3.91 -4.21
CA LEU A 155 7.26 -4.04 -5.66
C LEU A 155 7.72 -2.73 -6.31
N LEU A 156 7.16 -1.59 -5.88
CA LEU A 156 7.61 -0.27 -6.33
C LEU A 156 9.07 -0.03 -5.93
N THR A 157 9.48 -0.48 -4.75
CA THR A 157 10.88 -0.41 -4.29
C THR A 157 11.80 -1.15 -5.25
N PHE A 158 11.47 -2.39 -5.63
CA PHE A 158 12.23 -3.13 -6.64
C PHE A 158 12.31 -2.40 -7.98
N LEU A 159 11.22 -1.79 -8.41
CA LEU A 159 11.21 -0.99 -9.64
C LEU A 159 12.14 0.22 -9.55
N VAL A 160 12.11 0.96 -8.44
CA VAL A 160 13.01 2.12 -8.24
C VAL A 160 14.46 1.68 -8.21
N ILE A 161 14.75 0.57 -7.53
CA ILE A 161 16.08 -0.05 -7.48
C ILE A 161 16.59 -0.37 -8.90
N LEU A 162 15.77 -1.00 -9.74
CA LEU A 162 16.16 -1.30 -11.13
C LEU A 162 16.38 -0.03 -11.96
N ILE A 163 15.55 1.00 -11.78
CA ILE A 163 15.70 2.29 -12.47
C ILE A 163 16.98 3.01 -12.04
N THR A 164 17.42 2.88 -10.79
CA THR A 164 18.69 3.51 -10.37
C THR A 164 19.91 2.96 -11.08
N GLY A 165 19.87 1.70 -11.53
CA GLY A 165 20.91 1.09 -12.36
C GLY A 165 20.61 1.09 -13.86
N ILE A 166 19.85 2.07 -14.37
CA ILE A 166 19.36 2.08 -15.77
C ILE A 166 20.47 2.05 -16.83
N ASN A 167 21.66 2.55 -16.48
CA ASN A 167 22.78 2.68 -17.42
C ASN A 167 23.33 1.32 -17.88
N ASP A 168 23.16 0.27 -17.08
CA ASP A 168 23.80 -1.03 -17.29
C ASP A 168 22.78 -2.16 -17.54
N LEU A 169 21.55 -1.81 -17.93
CA LEU A 169 20.47 -2.78 -18.16
C LEU A 169 20.65 -3.56 -19.47
N ILE A 170 20.50 -4.88 -19.38
CA ILE A 170 20.39 -5.77 -20.53
C ILE A 170 18.91 -6.00 -20.86
N PHE A 171 18.61 -6.57 -22.03
CA PHE A 171 17.25 -6.93 -22.47
C PHE A 171 16.41 -7.64 -21.39
N ILE A 172 17.02 -8.52 -20.59
CA ILE A 172 16.32 -9.24 -19.51
C ILE A 172 15.86 -8.27 -18.41
N ASP A 173 16.68 -7.29 -18.06
CA ASP A 173 16.34 -6.30 -17.03
C ASP A 173 15.21 -5.38 -17.51
N TRP A 174 15.21 -5.01 -18.80
CA TRP A 174 14.09 -4.29 -19.44
C TRP A 174 12.77 -5.06 -19.39
N LEU A 175 12.81 -6.37 -19.67
CA LEU A 175 11.63 -7.22 -19.57
C LEU A 175 11.10 -7.27 -18.13
N PHE A 176 11.99 -7.35 -17.14
CA PHE A 176 11.61 -7.35 -15.73
C PHE A 176 11.04 -5.99 -15.27
N LEU A 177 11.61 -4.88 -15.77
CA LEU A 177 11.10 -3.52 -15.51
C LEU A 177 9.67 -3.37 -16.05
N ILE A 178 9.44 -3.73 -17.31
CA ILE A 178 8.12 -3.66 -17.94
C ILE A 178 7.12 -4.57 -17.20
N ALA A 179 7.51 -5.81 -16.89
CA ALA A 179 6.68 -6.73 -16.12
C ALA A 179 6.31 -6.17 -14.73
N SER A 180 7.25 -5.50 -14.06
CA SER A 180 7.03 -4.87 -12.76
C SER A 180 6.02 -3.72 -12.85
N ILE A 181 6.08 -2.89 -13.90
CA ILE A 181 5.09 -1.83 -14.16
C ILE A 181 3.69 -2.43 -14.32
N PHE A 182 3.54 -3.44 -15.20
CA PHE A 182 2.25 -4.11 -15.40
C PHE A 182 1.72 -4.72 -14.10
N LEU A 183 2.59 -5.32 -13.29
CA LEU A 183 2.21 -5.90 -12.01
C LEU A 183 1.75 -4.82 -11.00
N ILE A 184 2.40 -3.66 -10.95
CA ILE A 184 1.95 -2.52 -10.11
C ILE A 184 0.54 -2.10 -10.52
N VAL A 185 0.29 -1.87 -11.81
CA VAL A 185 -1.02 -1.46 -12.33
C VAL A 185 -2.07 -2.51 -11.99
N PHE A 186 -1.77 -3.78 -12.21
CA PHE A 186 -2.65 -4.89 -11.89
C PHE A 186 -2.98 -4.95 -10.39
N ILE A 187 -2.00 -4.77 -9.51
CA ILE A 187 -2.23 -4.75 -8.06
C ILE A 187 -3.10 -3.56 -7.67
N GLN A 188 -2.84 -2.36 -8.19
CA GLN A 188 -3.67 -1.17 -7.90
C GLN A 188 -5.13 -1.39 -8.34
N TRP A 189 -5.34 -1.99 -9.52
CA TRP A 189 -6.67 -2.37 -9.99
C TRP A 189 -7.35 -3.38 -9.05
N ARG A 190 -6.64 -4.44 -8.66
CA ARG A 190 -7.15 -5.46 -7.74
C ARG A 190 -7.50 -4.88 -6.37
N LEU A 191 -6.69 -3.93 -5.91
CA LEU A 191 -6.86 -3.25 -4.64
C LEU A 191 -8.12 -2.39 -4.65
N PHE A 192 -8.34 -1.66 -5.74
CA PHE A 192 -9.57 -0.91 -5.96
C PHE A 192 -10.81 -1.81 -5.99
N LEU A 193 -10.79 -2.91 -6.75
CA LEU A 193 -11.90 -3.87 -6.76
C LEU A 193 -12.16 -4.45 -5.37
N PHE A 194 -11.11 -4.84 -4.65
CA PHE A 194 -11.25 -5.37 -3.30
C PHE A 194 -11.86 -4.33 -2.36
N TYR A 195 -11.45 -3.07 -2.47
CA TYR A 195 -11.99 -1.97 -1.68
C TYR A 195 -13.48 -1.77 -1.95
N ILE A 196 -13.89 -1.72 -3.23
CA ILE A 196 -15.29 -1.56 -3.61
C ILE A 196 -16.17 -2.72 -3.16
N SER A 197 -15.73 -3.96 -3.39
CA SER A 197 -16.59 -5.12 -3.15
C SER A 197 -16.59 -5.58 -1.69
N ASN A 198 -15.49 -5.42 -0.96
CA ASN A 198 -15.32 -6.02 0.37
C ASN A 198 -15.15 -5.02 1.51
N PHE A 199 -14.78 -3.77 1.23
CA PHE A 199 -14.59 -2.78 2.29
C PHE A 199 -15.78 -1.82 2.37
N ILE A 200 -16.16 -1.20 1.26
CA ILE A 200 -17.25 -0.21 1.21
C ILE A 200 -18.58 -0.74 1.72
N PRO A 201 -19.07 -1.93 1.32
CA PRO A 201 -20.41 -2.37 1.71
C PRO A 201 -20.50 -2.54 3.22
N TYR A 202 -19.52 -3.21 3.82
CA TYR A 202 -19.45 -3.37 5.28
C TYR A 202 -19.27 -2.03 5.99
N TYR A 203 -18.49 -1.11 5.41
CA TYR A 203 -18.26 0.20 5.99
C TYR A 203 -19.54 1.05 6.04
N VAL A 204 -20.31 1.04 4.95
CA VAL A 204 -21.62 1.70 4.87
C VAL A 204 -22.61 1.01 5.81
N SER A 205 -22.65 -0.33 5.85
CA SER A 205 -23.51 -1.09 6.77
C SER A 205 -23.28 -0.78 8.24
N GLU A 206 -22.02 -0.77 8.70
CA GLU A 206 -21.67 -0.39 10.07
C GLU A 206 -22.24 0.99 10.42
N LYS A 207 -22.13 1.94 9.48
CA LYS A 207 -22.57 3.32 9.66
C LYS A 207 -24.10 3.47 9.67
N CYS A 208 -24.80 2.85 8.73
CA CYS A 208 -26.26 2.90 8.68
C CYS A 208 -26.91 2.22 9.91
N LEU A 209 -26.31 1.14 10.42
CA LEU A 209 -26.85 0.42 11.57
C LEU A 209 -26.73 1.20 12.88
N LEU A 210 -25.64 1.96 13.08
CA LEU A 210 -25.37 2.69 14.32
C LEU A 210 -26.23 3.95 14.54
N ASN A 211 -27.13 4.34 13.62
CA ASN A 211 -28.01 5.53 13.76
C ASN A 211 -27.29 6.83 14.19
N GLY A 212 -25.99 6.93 13.94
CA GLY A 212 -25.19 8.05 14.42
C GLY A 212 -25.46 9.30 13.60
N GLU A 213 -26.06 10.32 14.24
CA GLU A 213 -26.04 11.68 13.75
C GLU A 213 -24.63 12.09 13.35
N TYR A 214 -24.56 12.65 12.15
CA TYR A 214 -23.37 13.07 11.45
C TYR A 214 -22.87 14.40 12.04
N SER A 215 -21.63 14.45 12.53
CA SER A 215 -20.82 15.68 12.45
C SER A 215 -19.44 15.32 11.89
N PHE A 216 -19.21 15.64 10.61
CA PHE A 216 -17.85 15.65 10.06
C PHE A 216 -17.24 17.02 10.30
N GLY A 217 -16.17 17.03 11.09
CA GLY A 217 -15.46 18.23 11.53
C GLY A 217 -14.96 17.99 12.94
N ASP A 218 -13.65 17.99 13.11
CA ASP A 218 -13.04 18.14 14.42
C ASP A 218 -13.68 19.36 15.10
N LYS A 219 -14.03 19.23 16.38
CA LYS A 219 -13.90 20.39 17.27
C LYS A 219 -12.43 20.53 17.61
#